data_AF-E8RTR3-F1
#
_entry.id   AF-E8RTR3-F1
#
_cell.length_a   1.000
_cell.length_b   1.000
_cell.length_c   1.000
_cell.angle_alpha   90.00
_cell.angle_beta   90.00
_cell.angle_gamma   90.00
#
_symmetry.space_group_name_H-M   'P 1'
#
loop_
_entity.id
_entity.type
_entity.pdbx_description
1 polymer ?
#
loop_
_entity_poly.entity_id
_entity_poly.type
_entity_poly.pdbx_seq_one_letter_code
_entity_poly.pdbx_strand_id
1 'polypeptide(L)'
;MKHLALIAILLTTPVMAATPTVNPLSKEPFYAAIVRDAGTLKARTVRMAQSPSLTILTSAGFKSYAREISTLSERNLKGHLDLKARGTDNDLKCVLKGVSLDLPRKLAAIEAAKTPDALQGALNDMANLLEDNIDVIVTPATADSGLDCVIEFGNS
;
A
#
# COMPACT_ATOMS: atom_id res chain seq x y z
N MET A 1 49.29 -0.85 52.44
CA MET A 1 48.00 -0.13 52.40
C MET A 1 47.12 -0.84 51.36
N LYS A 2 45.93 -1.29 51.77
CA LYS A 2 45.03 -2.19 51.00
C LYS A 2 44.51 -1.50 49.73
N HIS A 3 44.70 -2.12 48.57
CA HIS A 3 44.00 -1.76 47.34
C HIS A 3 42.57 -2.31 47.41
N LEU A 4 41.57 -1.41 47.52
CA LEU A 4 40.17 -1.77 47.29
C LEU A 4 39.91 -1.79 45.79
N ALA A 5 39.57 -2.97 45.26
CA ALA A 5 39.00 -3.11 43.92
C ALA A 5 37.49 -2.82 44.00
N LEU A 6 37.02 -1.82 43.25
CA LEU A 6 35.59 -1.63 42.98
C LEU A 6 35.19 -2.54 41.81
N ILE A 7 34.28 -3.48 42.07
CA ILE A 7 33.60 -4.27 41.04
C ILE A 7 32.34 -3.49 40.63
N ALA A 8 32.34 -2.96 39.40
CA ALA A 8 31.16 -2.36 38.79
C ALA A 8 30.28 -3.48 38.22
N ILE A 9 29.11 -3.70 38.81
CA ILE A 9 28.09 -4.61 38.29
C ILE A 9 27.35 -3.86 37.18
N LEU A 10 27.62 -4.24 35.93
CA LEU A 10 26.84 -3.83 34.76
C LEU A 10 25.51 -4.60 34.76
N LEU A 11 24.44 -3.93 35.19
CA LEU A 11 23.07 -4.38 34.98
C LEU A 11 22.71 -4.20 33.50
N THR A 12 22.79 -5.26 32.71
CA THR A 12 22.26 -5.27 31.35
C THR A 12 20.74 -5.45 31.41
N THR A 13 19.99 -4.36 31.33
CA THR A 13 18.54 -4.44 31.14
C THR A 13 18.26 -5.01 29.76
N PRO A 14 17.48 -6.10 29.62
CA PRO A 14 17.08 -6.59 28.31
C PRO A 14 16.21 -5.52 27.65
N VAL A 15 16.65 -5.00 26.51
CA VAL A 15 15.80 -4.22 25.61
C VAL A 15 14.76 -5.20 25.06
N MET A 16 13.57 -5.21 25.64
CA MET A 16 12.41 -5.81 25.01
C MET A 16 12.20 -5.08 23.68
N ALA A 17 12.36 -5.78 22.56
CA ALA A 17 12.00 -5.27 21.26
C ALA A 17 10.52 -4.86 21.31
N ALA A 18 10.25 -3.56 21.18
CA ALA A 18 8.88 -3.07 21.06
C ALA A 18 8.27 -3.74 19.83
N THR A 19 7.12 -4.38 20.00
CA THR A 19 6.34 -4.88 18.87
C THR A 19 6.05 -3.69 17.96
N PRO A 20 6.32 -3.77 16.64
CA PRO A 20 6.00 -2.67 15.75
C PRO A 20 4.53 -2.32 15.95
N THR A 21 4.26 -1.07 16.34
CA THR A 21 2.90 -0.58 16.39
C THR A 21 2.30 -0.70 14.99
N VAL A 22 1.04 -1.09 14.88
CA VAL A 22 0.28 -1.04 13.63
C VAL A 22 -0.61 0.19 13.67
N ASN A 23 -0.81 0.86 12.53
CA ASN A 23 -1.73 1.98 12.46
C ASN A 23 -3.14 1.53 12.87
N PRO A 24 -3.77 2.10 13.92
CA PRO A 24 -5.11 1.72 14.35
C PRO A 24 -6.15 1.82 13.24
N LEU A 25 -5.97 2.75 12.30
CA LEU A 25 -6.83 2.92 11.13
C LEU A 25 -6.94 1.61 10.33
N SER A 26 -5.86 0.84 10.21
CA SER A 26 -5.84 -0.46 9.50
C SER A 26 -6.79 -1.51 10.11
N LYS A 27 -7.25 -1.31 11.34
CA LYS A 27 -8.21 -2.19 12.03
C LYS A 27 -9.65 -1.73 11.87
N GLU A 28 -9.89 -0.51 11.41
CA GLU A 28 -11.24 -0.06 11.09
C GLU A 28 -11.79 -0.88 9.91
N PRO A 29 -13.05 -1.35 9.94
CA PRO A 29 -13.59 -2.28 8.93
C PRO A 29 -13.44 -1.80 7.49
N PHE A 30 -13.56 -0.49 7.26
CA PHE A 30 -13.43 0.10 5.93
C PHE A 30 -11.99 -0.03 5.38
N TYR A 31 -10.98 0.36 6.16
CA TYR A 31 -9.57 0.31 5.74
C TYR A 31 -9.02 -1.11 5.75
N ALA A 32 -9.46 -1.95 6.69
CA ALA A 32 -9.15 -3.37 6.69
C ALA A 32 -9.63 -4.06 5.39
N ALA A 33 -10.77 -3.63 4.84
CA ALA A 33 -11.24 -4.12 3.55
C ALA A 33 -10.35 -3.67 2.38
N ILE A 34 -9.82 -2.44 2.39
CA ILE A 34 -8.84 -1.98 1.39
C ILE A 34 -7.60 -2.87 1.43
N VAL A 35 -7.01 -3.08 2.62
CA VAL A 35 -5.81 -3.90 2.82
C VAL A 35 -6.02 -5.33 2.34
N ARG A 36 -7.15 -5.96 2.71
CA ARG A 36 -7.48 -7.33 2.28
C ARG A 36 -7.64 -7.44 0.76
N ASP A 37 -8.36 -6.49 0.16
CA ASP A 37 -8.66 -6.53 -1.27
C ASP A 37 -7.38 -6.26 -2.09
N ALA A 38 -6.56 -5.30 -1.67
CA ALA A 38 -5.24 -5.05 -2.23
C ALA A 38 -4.32 -6.27 -2.12
N GLY A 39 -4.28 -6.94 -0.97
CA GLY A 39 -3.49 -8.17 -0.77
C GLY A 39 -3.95 -9.33 -1.67
N THR A 40 -5.26 -9.49 -1.84
CA THR A 40 -5.84 -10.49 -2.75
C THR A 40 -5.46 -10.22 -4.19
N LEU A 41 -5.57 -8.95 -4.62
CA LEU A 41 -5.21 -8.52 -5.96
C LEU A 41 -3.71 -8.66 -6.21
N LYS A 42 -2.85 -8.24 -5.27
CA LYS A 42 -1.39 -8.37 -5.35
C LYS A 42 -0.99 -9.82 -5.59
N ALA A 43 -1.54 -10.76 -4.81
CA ALA A 43 -1.23 -12.18 -4.95
C ALA A 43 -1.64 -12.72 -6.33
N ARG A 44 -2.77 -12.26 -6.89
CA ARG A 44 -3.18 -12.61 -8.26
C ARG A 44 -2.21 -12.01 -9.29
N THR A 45 -1.84 -10.75 -9.14
CA THR A 45 -0.93 -10.02 -10.03
C THR A 45 0.44 -10.67 -10.09
N VAL A 46 1.02 -11.03 -8.94
CA VAL A 46 2.29 -11.76 -8.85
C VAL A 46 2.23 -13.10 -9.58
N ARG A 47 1.14 -13.87 -9.44
CA ARG A 47 0.97 -15.13 -10.18
C ARG A 47 0.90 -14.91 -11.69
N MET A 48 0.23 -13.86 -12.16
CA MET A 48 0.21 -13.50 -13.58
C MET A 48 1.62 -13.11 -14.07
N ALA A 49 2.40 -12.40 -13.25
CA ALA A 49 3.75 -11.96 -13.59
C ALA A 49 4.77 -13.10 -13.66
N GLN A 50 4.58 -14.18 -12.88
CA GLN A 50 5.46 -15.36 -12.90
C GLN A 50 5.39 -16.15 -14.21
N SER A 51 4.28 -16.03 -14.96
CA SER A 51 4.08 -16.74 -16.24
C SER A 51 3.26 -15.85 -17.17
N PRO A 52 3.85 -14.76 -17.67
CA PRO A 52 3.12 -13.76 -18.44
C PRO A 52 2.63 -14.35 -19.77
N SER A 53 1.33 -14.22 -20.03
CA SER A 53 0.73 -14.65 -21.30
C SER A 53 -0.30 -13.63 -21.75
N LEU A 54 -0.16 -13.10 -22.96
CA LEU A 54 -1.09 -12.12 -23.53
C LEU A 54 -2.53 -12.68 -23.65
N THR A 55 -2.68 -14.00 -23.73
CA THR A 55 -4.00 -14.65 -23.78
C THR A 55 -4.85 -14.35 -22.53
N ILE A 56 -4.21 -14.08 -21.39
CA ILE A 56 -4.90 -13.78 -20.13
C ILE A 56 -5.79 -12.55 -20.24
N LEU A 57 -5.39 -11.55 -21.04
CA LEU A 57 -6.08 -10.26 -21.16
C LEU A 57 -7.52 -10.41 -21.71
N THR A 58 -7.79 -11.50 -22.42
CA THR A 58 -9.12 -11.80 -22.97
C THR A 58 -9.97 -12.70 -22.07
N SER A 59 -9.37 -13.27 -21.02
CA SER A 59 -10.03 -14.24 -20.14
C SER A 59 -11.10 -13.60 -19.25
N ALA A 60 -12.09 -14.40 -18.84
CA ALA A 60 -13.07 -13.97 -17.85
C ALA A 60 -12.44 -13.61 -16.50
N GLY A 61 -11.37 -14.31 -16.12
CA GLY A 61 -10.61 -14.05 -14.90
C GLY A 61 -9.95 -12.67 -14.90
N PHE A 62 -9.39 -12.25 -16.03
CA PHE A 62 -8.84 -10.90 -16.19
C PHE A 62 -9.92 -9.82 -16.19
N LYS A 63 -11.07 -10.06 -16.85
CA LYS A 63 -12.21 -9.13 -16.77
C LYS A 63 -12.70 -8.92 -15.33
N SER A 64 -12.70 -9.97 -14.50
CA SER A 64 -13.01 -9.83 -13.08
C SER A 64 -11.94 -9.04 -12.34
N TYR A 65 -10.67 -9.38 -12.57
CA TYR A 65 -9.53 -8.66 -12.01
C TYR A 65 -9.59 -7.15 -12.30
N ALA A 66 -9.85 -6.76 -13.54
CA ALA A 66 -9.99 -5.36 -13.96
C ALA A 66 -11.11 -4.62 -13.19
N ARG A 67 -12.28 -5.25 -13.03
CA ARG A 67 -13.38 -4.67 -12.23
C ARG A 67 -13.02 -4.52 -10.75
N GLU A 68 -12.30 -5.49 -10.19
CA GLU A 68 -11.87 -5.46 -8.81
C GLU A 68 -10.81 -4.38 -8.56
N ILE A 69 -9.88 -4.16 -9.50
CA ILE A 69 -8.94 -3.02 -9.47
C ILE A 69 -9.70 -1.69 -9.50
N SER A 70 -10.71 -1.56 -10.37
CA SER A 70 -11.53 -0.34 -10.44
C SER A 70 -12.31 -0.11 -9.14
N THR A 71 -12.86 -1.17 -8.55
CA THR A 71 -13.53 -1.12 -7.24
C THR A 71 -12.56 -0.70 -6.12
N LEU A 72 -11.32 -1.20 -6.14
CA LEU A 72 -10.30 -0.82 -5.17
C LEU A 72 -9.88 0.65 -5.35
N SER A 73 -9.78 1.14 -6.59
CA SER A 73 -9.53 2.56 -6.88
C SER A 73 -10.62 3.45 -6.27
N GLU A 74 -11.90 3.14 -6.52
CA GLU A 74 -13.03 3.88 -5.93
C GLU A 74 -13.01 3.84 -4.40
N ARG A 75 -12.63 2.71 -3.81
CA ARG A 75 -12.54 2.59 -2.34
C ARG A 75 -11.39 3.42 -1.77
N ASN A 76 -10.25 3.49 -2.44
CA ASN A 76 -9.16 4.39 -2.04
C ASN A 76 -9.59 5.86 -2.12
N LEU A 77 -10.30 6.26 -3.19
CA LEU A 77 -10.88 7.61 -3.28
C LEU A 77 -11.86 7.89 -2.14
N LYS A 78 -12.72 6.92 -1.79
CA LYS A 78 -13.62 7.04 -0.64
C LYS A 78 -12.86 7.17 0.67
N GLY A 79 -11.73 6.48 0.84
CA GLY A 79 -10.84 6.63 1.99
C GLY A 79 -10.21 8.02 2.08
N HIS A 80 -9.74 8.56 0.95
CA HIS A 80 -9.30 9.95 0.88
C HIS A 80 -10.38 10.92 1.38
N LEU A 81 -11.61 10.79 0.88
CA LEU A 81 -12.73 11.67 1.26
C LEU A 81 -13.14 11.50 2.74
N ASP A 82 -13.11 10.28 3.27
CA ASP A 82 -13.37 10.00 4.68
C ASP A 82 -12.33 10.66 5.58
N LEU A 83 -11.02 10.47 5.31
CA LEU A 83 -9.95 11.10 6.08
C LEU A 83 -9.99 12.64 5.98
N LYS A 84 -10.32 13.18 4.80
CA LYS A 84 -10.53 14.62 4.60
C LYS A 84 -11.68 15.13 5.48
N ALA A 85 -12.81 14.43 5.52
CA ALA A 85 -13.97 14.81 6.33
C ALA A 85 -13.71 14.72 7.84
N ARG A 86 -12.86 13.79 8.28
CA ARG A 86 -12.41 13.66 9.67
C ARG A 86 -11.45 14.78 10.12
N GLY A 87 -10.94 15.59 9.18
CA GLY A 87 -9.92 16.61 9.47
C GLY A 87 -8.56 16.03 9.85
N THR A 88 -8.36 14.73 9.63
CA THR A 88 -7.07 14.07 9.79
C THR A 88 -6.22 14.38 8.56
N ASP A 89 -5.44 15.44 8.67
CA ASP A 89 -4.62 16.04 7.60
C ASP A 89 -3.25 15.36 7.43
N ASN A 90 -3.18 14.04 7.58
CA ASN A 90 -1.91 13.33 7.38
C ASN A 90 -1.71 12.98 5.91
N ASP A 91 -0.45 12.72 5.54
CA ASP A 91 -0.04 12.28 4.19
C ASP A 91 -0.90 11.14 3.64
N LEU A 92 -1.41 10.26 4.53
CA LEU A 92 -2.21 9.10 4.13
C LEU A 92 -3.44 9.49 3.30
N LYS A 93 -4.14 10.59 3.60
CA LYS A 93 -5.29 10.99 2.77
C LYS A 93 -4.85 11.28 1.33
N CYS A 94 -3.68 11.90 1.13
CA CYS A 94 -3.16 12.23 -0.19
C CYS A 94 -2.62 10.99 -0.90
N VAL A 95 -1.97 10.10 -0.17
CA VAL A 95 -1.54 8.80 -0.68
C VAL A 95 -2.73 7.99 -1.20
N LEU A 96 -3.84 7.91 -0.47
CA LEU A 96 -5.03 7.20 -0.94
C LEU A 96 -5.61 7.82 -2.22
N LYS A 97 -5.53 9.14 -2.37
CA LYS A 97 -5.89 9.83 -3.62
C LYS A 97 -4.94 9.41 -4.75
N GLY A 98 -3.63 9.48 -4.54
CA GLY A 98 -2.62 9.05 -5.51
C GLY A 98 -2.82 7.61 -5.98
N VAL A 99 -2.98 6.67 -5.04
CA VAL A 99 -3.27 5.26 -5.33
C VAL A 99 -4.56 5.10 -6.15
N SER A 100 -5.63 5.85 -5.81
CA SER A 100 -6.88 5.79 -6.57
C SER A 100 -6.70 6.19 -8.04
N LEU A 101 -5.81 7.15 -8.32
CA LEU A 101 -5.51 7.63 -9.67
C LEU A 101 -4.54 6.70 -10.42
N ASP A 102 -3.62 6.06 -9.71
CA ASP A 102 -2.59 5.21 -10.32
C ASP A 102 -3.07 3.80 -10.62
N LEU A 103 -3.99 3.24 -9.84
CA LEU A 103 -4.59 1.93 -10.10
C LEU A 103 -5.16 1.80 -11.54
N PRO A 104 -6.03 2.71 -12.03
CA PRO A 104 -6.52 2.63 -13.41
C PRO A 104 -5.41 2.86 -14.44
N ARG A 105 -4.38 3.67 -14.14
CA ARG A 105 -3.24 3.88 -15.05
C ARG A 105 -2.40 2.60 -15.20
N LYS A 106 -2.11 1.91 -14.09
CA LYS A 106 -1.40 0.63 -14.10
C LYS A 106 -2.22 -0.46 -14.79
N LEU A 107 -3.54 -0.47 -14.61
CA LEU A 107 -4.42 -1.40 -15.32
C LEU A 107 -4.37 -1.16 -16.84
N ALA A 108 -4.47 0.10 -17.27
CA ALA A 108 -4.36 0.45 -18.69
C ALA A 108 -3.00 0.04 -19.29
N ALA A 109 -1.91 0.13 -18.52
CA ALA A 109 -0.60 -0.34 -18.96
C ALA A 109 -0.56 -1.88 -19.16
N ILE A 110 -1.21 -2.64 -18.27
CA ILE A 110 -1.36 -4.09 -18.42
C ILE A 110 -2.16 -4.43 -19.69
N GLU A 111 -3.27 -3.72 -19.92
CA GLU A 111 -4.14 -3.92 -21.10
C GLU A 111 -3.45 -3.53 -22.41
N ALA A 112 -2.56 -2.54 -22.38
CA ALA A 112 -1.80 -2.06 -23.53
C ALA A 112 -0.57 -2.92 -23.88
N ALA A 113 -0.21 -3.89 -23.04
CA ALA A 113 0.96 -4.73 -23.25
C ALA A 113 0.84 -5.57 -24.54
N LYS A 114 1.90 -5.56 -25.35
CA LYS A 114 1.94 -6.26 -26.65
C LYS A 114 2.91 -7.44 -26.68
N THR A 115 3.69 -7.63 -25.63
CA THR A 115 4.65 -8.72 -25.48
C THR A 115 4.55 -9.31 -24.07
N PRO A 116 4.92 -10.59 -23.87
CA PRO A 116 4.99 -11.19 -22.54
C PRO A 116 5.87 -10.38 -21.56
N ASP A 117 7.00 -9.85 -22.01
CA ASP A 117 7.90 -9.06 -21.18
C ASP A 117 7.29 -7.71 -20.76
N ALA A 118 6.63 -7.01 -21.70
CA ALA A 118 5.92 -5.77 -21.38
C ALA A 118 4.76 -6.03 -20.41
N LEU A 119 4.06 -7.15 -20.58
CA LEU A 119 2.99 -7.57 -19.68
C LEU A 119 3.55 -7.87 -18.29
N GLN A 120 4.67 -8.59 -18.19
CA GLN A 120 5.33 -8.87 -16.91
C GLN A 120 5.74 -7.59 -16.20
N GLY A 121 6.37 -6.64 -16.91
CA GLY A 121 6.73 -5.33 -16.34
C GLY A 121 5.51 -4.58 -15.80
N ALA A 122 4.44 -4.48 -16.58
CA ALA A 122 3.21 -3.81 -16.15
C ALA A 122 2.52 -4.51 -14.96
N LEU A 123 2.58 -5.84 -14.90
CA LEU A 123 2.08 -6.61 -13.77
C LEU A 123 2.92 -6.39 -12.51
N ASN A 124 4.26 -6.35 -12.62
CA ASN A 124 5.13 -6.06 -11.50
C ASN A 124 4.89 -4.65 -10.94
N ASP A 125 4.77 -3.64 -11.81
CA ASP A 125 4.40 -2.27 -11.43
C ASP A 125 3.08 -2.21 -10.65
N MET A 126 2.08 -2.95 -11.12
CA MET A 126 0.80 -3.05 -10.43
C MET A 126 0.92 -3.78 -9.08
N ALA A 127 1.73 -4.84 -9.00
CA ALA A 127 1.95 -5.55 -7.75
C ALA A 127 2.64 -4.67 -6.70
N ASN A 128 3.59 -3.83 -7.12
CA ASN A 128 4.26 -2.85 -6.25
C ASN A 128 3.25 -1.79 -5.75
N LEU A 129 2.42 -1.23 -6.63
CA LEU A 129 1.39 -0.27 -6.21
C LEU A 129 0.39 -0.89 -5.21
N LEU A 130 0.02 -2.16 -5.40
CA LEU A 130 -0.87 -2.86 -4.47
C LEU A 130 -0.20 -3.17 -3.12
N GLU A 131 1.13 -3.38 -3.11
CA GLU A 131 1.93 -3.46 -1.88
C GLU A 131 1.99 -2.12 -1.16
N ASP A 132 2.32 -1.05 -1.88
CA ASP A 132 2.35 0.31 -1.33
C ASP A 132 0.99 0.69 -0.73
N ASN A 133 -0.12 0.33 -1.38
CA ASN A 133 -1.46 0.58 -0.84
C ASN A 133 -1.69 -0.12 0.52
N ILE A 134 -1.15 -1.31 0.72
CA ILE A 134 -1.23 -2.03 1.99
C ILE A 134 -0.34 -1.35 3.03
N ASP A 135 0.91 -1.10 2.66
CA ASP A 135 1.95 -0.65 3.57
C ASP A 135 1.63 0.73 4.15
N VAL A 136 1.12 1.65 3.32
CA VAL A 136 0.75 3.00 3.76
C VAL A 136 -0.44 3.01 4.74
N ILE A 137 -1.31 2.00 4.68
CA ILE A 137 -2.45 1.88 5.62
C ILE A 137 -2.02 1.19 6.92
N VAL A 138 -1.16 0.17 6.85
CA VAL A 138 -0.77 -0.65 8.01
C VAL A 138 0.34 0.00 8.82
N THR A 139 1.26 0.69 8.16
CA THR A 139 2.41 1.33 8.81
C THR A 139 1.94 2.51 9.66
N PRO A 140 2.37 2.63 10.93
CA PRO A 140 2.11 3.81 11.73
C PRO A 140 2.55 5.08 10.99
N ALA A 141 1.79 6.16 11.17
CA ALA A 141 2.27 7.46 10.72
C ALA A 141 3.54 7.82 11.52
N THR A 142 4.69 7.80 10.84
CA THR A 142 5.98 8.19 11.43
C THR A 142 6.40 9.61 11.08
N ALA A 143 5.72 10.22 10.11
CA ALA A 143 5.95 11.58 9.66
C ALA A 143 4.66 12.15 9.04
N ASP A 144 4.57 13.47 9.06
CA ASP A 144 3.61 14.28 8.31
C ASP A 144 4.47 15.23 7.46
N SER A 145 4.36 15.14 6.14
CA SER A 145 5.13 15.97 5.23
C SER A 145 4.64 17.42 5.19
N GLY A 146 3.45 17.71 5.75
CA GLY A 146 2.79 19.01 5.66
C GLY A 146 2.29 19.33 4.25
N LEU A 147 2.24 18.35 3.35
CA LEU A 147 1.77 18.53 1.99
C LEU A 147 0.25 18.33 1.92
N ASP A 148 -0.46 19.38 1.50
CA ASP A 148 -1.88 19.26 1.16
C ASP A 148 -2.04 18.68 -0.25
N CYS A 149 -3.03 17.81 -0.42
CA CYS A 149 -3.32 17.15 -1.69
C CYS A 149 -3.71 18.15 -2.80
N VAL A 150 -4.10 19.38 -2.44
CA VAL A 150 -4.33 20.47 -3.39
C VAL A 150 -3.03 20.83 -4.12
N ILE A 151 -1.90 20.82 -3.42
CA ILE A 151 -0.59 21.14 -3.99
C ILE A 151 -0.14 20.02 -4.93
N GLU A 152 -0.34 18.76 -4.53
CA GLU A 152 0.13 17.61 -5.31
C GLU A 152 -0.78 17.24 -6.50
N PHE A 153 -2.09 17.40 -6.35
CA PHE A 153 -3.08 16.86 -7.30
C PHE A 153 -4.10 17.87 -7.80
N GLY A 154 -4.00 19.16 -7.42
CA GLY A 154 -4.96 20.20 -7.77
C GLY A 154 -6.32 20.07 -7.06
N ASN A 155 -7.21 21.03 -7.31
CA ASN A 155 -8.57 21.01 -6.77
C ASN A 155 -9.36 19.81 -7.33
N SER A 156 -9.92 19.00 -6.45
CA SER A 156 -10.81 17.87 -6.77
C SER A 156 -12.09 17.98 -5.96
#